data_AF-A0A652KED0-F1
#
_entry.id   AF-A0A652KED0-F1
#
_cell.length_a   1.000
_cell.length_b   1.000
_cell.length_c   1.000
_cell.angle_alpha   90.00
_cell.angle_beta   90.00
_cell.angle_gamma   90.00
#
_symmetry.space_group_name_H-M   'P 1'
#
loop_
_entity.id
_entity.type
_entity.pdbx_description
1 polymer ?
#
loop_
_entity_poly.entity_id
_entity_poly.type
_entity_poly.pdbx_seq_one_letter_code
_entity_poly.pdbx_strand_id
1 'polypeptide(L)'
;SCGNCSKQYKREITVNDVDVTAPGKSLVGINTNYGDTAALRSVRIHGDSSKKIKPCVRYTGNNTGAEPKETGSGPDGTYCRYAASDLSYD
;
A
#
# COMPACT_ATOMS: atom_id res chain seq x y z
N SER A 1 5.77 2.00 -4.50
CA SER A 1 6.04 2.12 -5.95
C SER A 1 6.38 3.57 -6.25
N CYS A 2 7.43 3.88 -7.03
CA CYS A 2 7.75 5.28 -7.32
C CYS A 2 6.60 5.93 -8.08
N GLY A 3 6.04 7.00 -7.53
CA GLY A 3 4.82 7.61 -8.08
C GLY A 3 5.05 8.61 -9.20
N ASN A 4 6.23 9.24 -9.26
CA ASN A 4 6.52 10.36 -10.15
C ASN A 4 7.89 10.29 -10.83
N CYS A 5 8.52 9.10 -10.85
CA CYS A 5 9.77 8.87 -11.55
C CYS A 5 9.61 9.07 -13.08
N SER A 6 10.61 9.66 -13.73
CA SER A 6 10.62 9.94 -15.18
C SER A 6 10.40 8.69 -16.05
N LYS A 7 10.89 7.54 -15.58
CA LYS A 7 10.59 6.23 -16.17
C LYS A 7 9.81 5.37 -15.18
N GLN A 8 8.65 4.91 -15.62
CA GLN A 8 7.73 4.11 -14.82
C GLN A 8 7.72 2.65 -15.27
N TYR A 9 7.36 1.79 -14.33
CA TYR A 9 7.34 0.34 -14.50
C TYR A 9 6.15 -0.22 -13.75
N LYS A 10 5.59 -1.32 -14.26
CA LYS A 10 4.72 -2.18 -13.47
C LYS A 10 5.53 -2.80 -12.34
N ARG A 11 5.01 -2.76 -11.12
CA ARG A 11 5.63 -3.35 -9.93
C ARG A 11 4.64 -4.27 -9.22
N GLU A 12 5.14 -5.42 -8.80
CA GLU A 12 4.38 -6.36 -7.97
C GLU A 12 5.08 -6.47 -6.63
N ILE A 13 4.33 -6.20 -5.56
CA ILE A 13 4.85 -6.11 -4.20
C ILE A 13 4.18 -7.21 -3.38
N THR A 14 4.99 -7.95 -2.62
CA THR A 14 4.48 -8.87 -1.57
C THR A 14 5.09 -8.47 -0.26
N VAL A 15 4.25 -8.16 0.72
CA VAL A 15 4.63 -7.93 2.11
C VAL A 15 4.11 -9.13 2.90
N ASN A 16 5.03 -9.94 3.41
CA ASN A 16 4.70 -11.18 4.08
C ASN A 16 5.46 -11.28 5.39
N ASP A 17 4.74 -11.58 6.47
CA ASP A 17 5.29 -11.84 7.80
C ASP A 17 6.17 -10.70 8.33
N VAL A 18 5.54 -9.55 8.59
CA VAL A 18 6.24 -8.34 9.05
C VAL A 18 5.55 -7.70 10.25
N ASP A 19 6.35 -7.05 11.08
CA ASP A 19 5.92 -6.22 12.21
C ASP A 19 6.02 -4.74 11.82
N VAL A 20 4.95 -3.98 12.08
CA VAL A 20 4.83 -2.55 11.75
C VAL A 20 4.46 -1.79 13.01
N THR A 21 5.31 -0.89 13.48
CA THR A 21 5.06 -0.16 14.72
C THR A 21 4.53 1.25 14.44
N ALA A 22 3.48 1.66 15.14
CA ALA A 22 2.96 3.01 15.12
C ALA A 22 3.94 4.02 15.75
N PRO A 23 3.86 5.32 15.38
CA PRO A 23 2.93 5.91 14.43
C PRO A 23 3.35 5.72 12.97
N GLY A 24 2.36 5.66 12.07
CA GLY A 24 2.56 5.64 10.63
C GLY A 24 1.34 6.17 9.88
N LYS A 25 1.50 6.50 8.60
CA LYS A 25 0.39 6.91 7.72
C LYS A 25 -0.10 5.75 6.85
N SER A 26 0.84 5.01 6.25
CA SER A 26 0.55 3.93 5.32
C SER A 26 1.70 2.94 5.25
N LEU A 27 1.41 1.67 4.97
CA LEU A 27 2.42 0.62 4.84
C LEU A 27 2.94 0.46 3.40
N VAL A 28 2.06 0.34 2.41
CA VAL A 28 2.46 0.26 0.99
C VAL A 28 1.64 1.18 0.09
N GLY A 29 2.29 1.79 -0.90
CA GLY A 29 1.67 2.60 -1.95
C GLY A 29 1.94 2.05 -3.35
N ILE A 30 0.88 1.90 -4.17
CA ILE A 30 0.94 1.37 -5.54
C ILE A 30 0.27 2.29 -6.56
N ASN A 31 0.75 2.25 -7.82
CA ASN A 31 0.18 3.02 -8.93
C ASN A 31 -0.71 2.15 -9.81
N THR A 32 -2.03 2.28 -9.64
CA THR A 32 -3.01 1.41 -10.32
C THR A 32 -3.01 1.57 -11.83
N ASN A 33 -2.74 2.77 -12.35
CA ASN A 33 -2.65 3.06 -13.78
C ASN A 33 -1.46 2.40 -14.48
N TYR A 34 -0.43 1.97 -13.73
CA TYR A 34 0.68 1.17 -14.27
C TYR A 34 0.49 -0.34 -14.04
N GLY A 35 -0.66 -0.75 -13.49
CA GLY A 35 -0.96 -2.15 -13.18
C GLY A 35 -0.24 -2.68 -11.96
N ASP A 36 0.22 -1.80 -11.06
CA ASP A 36 0.92 -2.21 -9.85
C ASP A 36 0.00 -3.00 -8.92
N THR A 37 0.57 -3.99 -8.22
CA THR A 37 -0.18 -4.78 -7.25
C THR A 37 0.59 -4.92 -5.95
N ALA A 38 -0.12 -5.06 -4.84
CA ALA A 38 0.41 -5.35 -3.53
C ALA A 38 -0.40 -6.47 -2.86
N ALA A 39 0.27 -7.53 -2.44
CA ALA A 39 -0.30 -8.57 -1.59
C ALA A 39 0.27 -8.43 -0.17
N LEU A 40 -0.60 -8.45 0.84
CA LEU A 40 -0.21 -8.41 2.26
C LEU A 40 -0.62 -9.72 2.91
N ARG A 41 0.29 -10.32 3.68
CA ARG A 41 0.07 -11.58 4.41
C ARG A 41 0.75 -11.48 5.77
N SER A 42 0.08 -11.95 6.83
CA SER A 42 0.66 -12.03 8.17
C SER A 42 1.32 -10.73 8.65
N VAL A 43 0.66 -9.59 8.45
CA VAL A 43 1.18 -8.28 8.88
C VAL A 43 0.66 -7.97 10.28
N ARG A 44 1.56 -7.71 11.22
CA ARG A 44 1.22 -7.34 12.61
C ARG A 44 1.49 -5.87 12.81
N ILE A 45 0.46 -5.10 13.15
CA ILE A 45 0.55 -3.65 13.33
C ILE A 45 0.43 -3.34 14.82
N HIS A 46 1.50 -2.82 15.40
CA HIS A 46 1.62 -2.60 16.84
C HIS A 46 1.37 -1.15 17.25
N GLY A 47 0.63 -0.94 18.33
CA GLY A 47 0.33 0.38 18.88
C GLY A 47 -0.59 1.22 17.97
N ASP A 48 -1.37 0.58 17.10
CA ASP A 48 -2.34 1.21 16.19
C ASP A 48 -3.73 0.61 16.35
N SER A 49 -4.18 0.38 17.58
CA SER A 49 -5.55 -0.06 17.91
C SER A 49 -6.65 0.79 17.24
N SER A 50 -6.38 2.07 16.98
CA SER A 50 -7.28 2.98 16.25
C SER A 50 -7.24 2.83 14.72
N LYS A 51 -6.41 1.93 14.19
CA LYS A 51 -6.25 1.59 12.76
C LYS A 51 -6.00 2.81 11.87
N LYS A 52 -5.10 3.69 12.30
CA LYS A 52 -4.74 4.92 11.57
C LYS A 52 -3.81 4.65 10.40
N ILE A 53 -2.98 3.61 10.46
CA ILE A 53 -2.09 3.20 9.37
C ILE A 53 -2.93 2.56 8.27
N LYS A 54 -2.93 3.15 7.07
CA LYS A 54 -3.54 2.58 5.87
C LYS A 54 -2.65 1.44 5.33
N PRO A 55 -3.08 0.17 5.35
CA PRO A 55 -2.17 -0.93 4.98
C PRO A 55 -1.75 -0.88 3.52
N CYS A 56 -2.65 -0.49 2.62
CA CYS A 56 -2.37 -0.32 1.20
C CYS A 56 -3.08 0.93 0.68
N VAL A 57 -2.34 1.80 -0.01
CA VAL A 57 -2.84 3.03 -0.62
C VAL A 57 -2.62 2.97 -2.14
N ARG A 58 -3.63 3.40 -2.87
CA ARG A 58 -3.66 3.40 -4.34
C ARG A 58 -3.53 4.82 -4.85
N TYR A 59 -2.75 4.96 -5.90
CA TYR A 59 -2.47 6.22 -6.55
C TYR A 59 -2.65 6.13 -8.07
N THR A 60 -2.77 7.29 -8.69
CA THR A 60 -2.47 7.50 -10.11
C THR A 60 -1.08 8.09 -10.23
N GLY A 61 -0.11 7.25 -10.60
CA GLY A 61 1.28 7.66 -10.83
C GLY A 61 1.43 8.46 -12.13
N ASN A 62 2.53 9.19 -12.24
CA ASN A 62 2.92 9.98 -13.40
C ASN A 62 4.44 9.90 -13.63
N ASN A 63 4.92 10.58 -14.66
CA ASN A 63 6.33 10.70 -15.01
C ASN A 63 6.80 12.16 -15.14
N THR A 64 6.05 13.10 -14.58
CA THR A 64 6.29 14.55 -14.71
C THR A 64 6.98 15.14 -13.49
N GLY A 65 7.21 14.34 -12.45
CA GLY A 65 7.71 14.80 -11.15
C GLY A 65 6.62 15.36 -10.23
N ALA A 66 5.39 15.54 -10.72
CA ALA A 66 4.27 15.99 -9.89
C ALA A 66 3.88 14.93 -8.86
N GLU A 67 3.38 15.34 -7.69
CA GLU A 67 2.91 14.39 -6.67
C GLU A 67 1.73 13.54 -7.20
N PRO A 68 1.78 12.20 -7.06
CA PRO A 68 0.70 11.31 -7.47
C PRO A 68 -0.59 11.59 -6.72
N LYS A 69 -1.71 11.51 -7.42
CA LYS A 69 -3.04 11.64 -6.80
C LYS A 69 -3.41 10.35 -6.06
N GLU A 70 -3.73 10.44 -4.78
CA GLU A 70 -4.36 9.33 -4.03
C GLU A 70 -5.75 9.05 -4.59
N THR A 71 -6.03 7.79 -4.91
CA THR A 71 -7.33 7.34 -5.47
C THR A 71 -8.11 6.45 -4.50
N GLY A 72 -7.47 5.94 -3.46
CA GLY A 72 -8.14 5.20 -2.40
C GLY A 72 -7.18 4.42 -1.51
N SER A 73 -7.72 3.73 -0.52
CA SER A 73 -6.95 2.85 0.37
C SER A 73 -7.76 1.62 0.74
N GLY A 74 -7.12 0.67 1.41
CA GLY A 74 -7.75 -0.59 1.82
C GLY A 74 -7.63 -1.72 0.78
N PRO A 75 -8.15 -2.91 1.09
CA PRO A 75 -8.18 -4.02 0.13
C PRO A 75 -9.25 -3.75 -0.93
N ASP A 76 -8.94 -4.07 -2.20
CA ASP A 76 -9.88 -3.90 -3.32
C ASP A 76 -9.99 -5.16 -4.20
N GLY A 77 -9.29 -6.24 -3.83
CA GLY A 77 -9.31 -7.52 -4.53
C GLY A 77 -8.54 -7.56 -5.85
N THR A 78 -8.16 -6.40 -6.42
CA THR A 78 -7.53 -6.31 -7.74
C THR A 78 -6.09 -5.82 -7.66
N TYR A 79 -5.85 -4.71 -6.98
CA TYR A 79 -4.55 -4.06 -6.85
C TYR A 79 -3.99 -4.22 -5.44
N CYS A 80 -4.79 -3.94 -4.42
CA CYS A 80 -4.48 -4.21 -3.02
C CYS A 80 -5.14 -5.53 -2.60
N ARG A 81 -4.35 -6.61 -2.60
CA ARG A 81 -4.80 -8.01 -2.52
C ARG A 81 -4.55 -8.61 -1.14
N TYR A 82 -5.43 -8.34 -0.21
CA TYR A 82 -5.40 -8.94 1.13
C TYR A 82 -6.80 -8.96 1.75
N ALA A 83 -6.99 -9.78 2.78
CA ALA A 83 -8.18 -9.84 3.60
C ALA A 83 -7.92 -9.20 4.98
N ALA A 84 -8.99 -8.90 5.71
CA ALA A 84 -8.85 -8.40 7.09
C ALA A 84 -8.09 -9.38 8.00
N SER A 85 -8.15 -10.70 7.74
CA SER A 85 -7.43 -11.73 8.47
C SER A 85 -5.91 -11.76 8.19
N ASP A 86 -5.45 -11.10 7.13
CA ASP A 86 -4.01 -10.97 6.84
C ASP A 86 -3.34 -9.91 7.74
N LEU A 87 -4.13 -9.15 8.49
CA LEU A 87 -3.67 -8.07 9.35
C LEU A 87 -4.10 -8.30 10.80
N SER A 88 -3.21 -8.03 11.75
CA SER A 88 -3.56 -7.88 13.16
C SER A 88 -3.19 -6.49 13.65
N TYR A 89 -3.92 -6.02 14.66
CA TYR A 89 -3.71 -4.72 15.30
C TYR A 89 -3.71 -4.91 16.80
N ASP A 90 -2.80 -4.24 17.50
CA ASP A 90 -2.82 -4.04 18.95
C ASP A 90 -2.68 -2.56 19.36
#